data_AF-A0A9D4J9X0-F1
#
_entry.id   AF-A0A9D4J9X0-F1
#
_cell.length_a   1.000
_cell.length_b   1.000
_cell.length_c   1.000
_cell.angle_alpha   90.00
_cell.angle_beta   90.00
_cell.angle_gamma   90.00
#
_symmetry.space_group_name_H-M   'P 1'
#
loop_
_entity.id
_entity.type
_entity.pdbx_description
1 polymer ?
#
loop_
_entity_poly.entity_id
_entity_poly.type
_entity_poly.pdbx_seq_one_letter_code
_entity_poly.pdbx_strand_id
1 'polypeptide(L)'
;MGFLVGNDFIPHLPNLDINNDALHLLWRTYMEVLPHCGGYINNGGRLNLERFEKYLAELSKFDFDTFSQQAGDLKLRESKKAYDFSEKYSDEDTLYNKYKRNYYMTKMKYEHVTPEVLRDQAEGYVRGIQWILLYYYEGVPSWSWFYPHHYAPYMSDVKDFKDMSLTFDLGTPFLPFEQLMAVLPAASKDLLPPPYQSLMINDSSPVIDFYPPQFETDLNGKQQDWEAVVLIPFIDENRLLEAIRSAYIMCFITEPSSRSHQESVPLADGGG
;
A
#
# COMPACT_ATOMS: atom_id res chain seq x y z
N MET A 1 -5.91 1.19 -16.04
CA MET A 1 -7.19 1.65 -15.48
C MET A 1 -7.74 0.68 -14.44
N GLY A 2 -7.99 -0.59 -14.77
CA GLY A 2 -8.51 -1.57 -13.79
C GLY A 2 -7.73 -1.65 -12.47
N PHE A 3 -6.40 -1.52 -12.51
CA PHE A 3 -5.55 -1.49 -11.31
C PHE A 3 -5.92 -0.41 -10.29
N LEU A 4 -6.55 0.71 -10.71
CA LEU A 4 -6.95 1.79 -9.80
C LEU A 4 -8.17 1.43 -8.93
N VAL A 5 -8.99 0.46 -9.36
CA VAL A 5 -10.17 0.00 -8.62
C VAL A 5 -9.80 -1.05 -7.56
N GLY A 6 -8.73 -1.80 -7.78
CA GLY A 6 -8.26 -2.82 -6.85
C GLY A 6 -7.30 -3.80 -7.51
N ASN A 7 -6.32 -4.24 -6.74
CA ASN A 7 -5.35 -5.26 -7.08
C ASN A 7 -4.67 -5.74 -5.79
N ASP A 8 -3.85 -6.79 -5.90
CA ASP A 8 -3.22 -7.42 -4.72
C ASP A 8 -2.03 -6.62 -4.14
N PHE A 9 -1.51 -5.62 -4.86
CA PHE A 9 -0.24 -4.97 -4.54
C PHE A 9 -0.39 -3.59 -3.89
N ILE A 10 -1.46 -2.85 -4.23
CA ILE A 10 -1.77 -1.56 -3.64
C ILE A 10 -3.25 -1.47 -3.29
N PRO A 11 -3.61 -0.77 -2.19
CA PRO A 11 -5.00 -0.55 -1.83
C PRO A 11 -5.74 0.24 -2.91
N HIS A 12 -7.05 -0.01 -3.02
CA HIS A 12 -7.90 0.78 -3.90
C HIS A 12 -7.99 2.23 -3.42
N LEU A 13 -8.13 3.16 -4.36
CA LEU A 13 -8.34 4.57 -4.02
C LEU A 13 -9.64 4.74 -3.23
N PRO A 14 -9.73 5.74 -2.33
CA PRO A 14 -11.00 6.10 -1.70
C PRO A 14 -12.08 6.33 -2.75
N ASN A 15 -13.33 5.96 -2.43
CA ASN A 15 -14.52 6.11 -3.28
C ASN A 15 -14.52 5.33 -4.62
N LEU A 16 -13.40 4.72 -5.04
CA LEU A 16 -13.33 3.89 -6.23
C LEU A 16 -13.50 2.41 -5.90
N ASP A 17 -14.76 1.96 -5.89
CA ASP A 17 -15.15 0.56 -5.69
C ASP A 17 -15.93 0.05 -6.91
N ILE A 18 -15.73 -1.20 -7.31
CA ILE A 18 -16.53 -1.87 -8.36
C ILE A 18 -18.02 -1.79 -8.03
N ASN A 19 -18.38 -1.94 -6.76
CA ASN A 19 -19.77 -1.86 -6.30
C ASN A 19 -20.39 -0.47 -6.52
N ASN A 20 -19.56 0.55 -6.70
CA ASN A 20 -19.96 1.94 -6.94
C ASN A 20 -19.78 2.37 -8.40
N ASP A 21 -19.80 1.42 -9.35
CA ASP A 21 -19.68 1.67 -10.79
C ASP A 21 -18.36 2.36 -11.19
N ALA A 22 -17.29 2.11 -10.43
CA ALA A 22 -15.98 2.73 -10.66
C ALA A 22 -15.42 2.48 -12.06
N LEU A 23 -15.70 1.32 -12.67
CA LEU A 23 -15.22 1.00 -14.02
C LEU A 23 -15.81 1.94 -15.08
N HIS A 24 -17.11 2.25 -14.99
CA HIS A 24 -17.76 3.17 -15.90
C HIS A 24 -17.22 4.59 -15.72
N LEU A 25 -17.01 5.02 -14.47
CA LEU A 25 -16.36 6.29 -14.16
C LEU A 25 -14.96 6.38 -14.77
N LEU A 26 -14.10 5.37 -14.53
CA LEU A 26 -12.74 5.34 -15.06
C LEU A 26 -12.72 5.43 -16.59
N TRP A 27 -13.62 4.70 -17.26
CA TRP A 27 -13.75 4.71 -18.71
C TRP A 27 -14.22 6.06 -19.25
N ARG A 28 -15.28 6.63 -18.66
CA ARG A 28 -15.81 7.95 -19.05
C ARG A 28 -14.75 9.03 -18.93
N THR A 29 -14.08 9.12 -17.77
CA THR A 29 -13.00 10.09 -17.54
C THR A 29 -11.86 9.88 -18.54
N TYR A 30 -11.57 8.64 -18.93
CA TYR A 30 -10.51 8.38 -19.90
C TYR A 30 -10.88 8.89 -21.29
N MET A 31 -12.13 8.70 -21.71
CA MET A 31 -12.64 9.21 -22.99
C MET A 31 -12.66 10.74 -23.05
N GLU A 32 -12.88 11.41 -21.92
CA GLU A 32 -12.84 12.89 -21.81
C GLU A 32 -11.40 13.43 -21.88
N VAL A 33 -10.46 12.75 -21.25
CA VAL A 33 -9.06 13.19 -21.12
C VAL A 33 -8.23 12.83 -22.37
N LEU A 34 -8.45 11.66 -22.97
CA LEU A 34 -7.62 11.13 -24.07
C LEU A 34 -7.44 12.10 -25.25
N PRO A 35 -8.46 12.82 -25.76
CA PRO A 35 -8.29 13.79 -26.85
C PRO A 35 -7.29 14.91 -26.56
N HIS A 36 -7.06 15.21 -25.28
CA HIS A 36 -6.21 16.30 -24.80
C HIS A 36 -4.82 15.83 -24.35
N CYS A 37 -4.59 14.51 -24.28
CA CYS A 37 -3.34 13.92 -23.78
C CYS A 37 -2.25 13.71 -24.84
N GLY A 38 -2.57 13.90 -26.12
CA GLY A 38 -1.62 13.68 -27.22
C GLY A 38 -1.16 12.22 -27.37
N GLY A 39 -1.87 11.27 -26.78
CA GLY A 39 -1.61 9.83 -26.87
C GLY A 39 -2.05 9.04 -25.64
N TYR A 40 -1.68 7.75 -25.60
CA TYR A 40 -2.06 6.82 -24.53
C TYR A 40 -1.31 7.06 -23.22
N ILE A 41 -1.95 6.74 -22.09
CA ILE A 41 -1.35 6.85 -20.75
C ILE A 41 -0.31 5.75 -20.51
N ASN A 42 -0.57 4.53 -20.99
CA ASN A 42 0.33 3.38 -20.90
C ASN A 42 0.93 3.08 -22.28
N ASN A 43 2.25 3.06 -22.36
CA ASN A 43 3.00 2.67 -23.56
C ASN A 43 3.82 1.41 -23.24
N GLY A 44 3.23 0.23 -23.52
CA GLY A 44 3.92 -1.05 -23.37
C GLY A 44 4.39 -1.35 -21.94
N GLY A 45 3.63 -0.94 -20.93
CA GLY A 45 3.97 -1.13 -19.52
C GLY A 45 4.65 0.09 -18.88
N ARG A 46 5.04 1.12 -19.64
CA ARG A 46 5.56 2.39 -19.09
C ARG A 46 4.47 3.46 -19.05
N LEU A 47 4.31 4.10 -17.89
CA LEU A 47 3.42 5.25 -17.74
C LEU A 47 4.02 6.47 -18.42
N ASN A 48 3.17 7.20 -19.14
CA ASN A 48 3.42 8.61 -19.40
C ASN A 48 2.87 9.43 -18.23
N LEU A 49 3.76 9.92 -17.37
CA LEU A 49 3.39 10.57 -16.12
C LEU A 49 2.58 11.85 -16.33
N GLU A 50 2.92 12.66 -17.33
CA GLU A 50 2.17 13.89 -17.65
C GLU A 50 0.71 13.58 -18.04
N ARG A 51 0.50 12.56 -18.87
CA ARG A 51 -0.85 12.12 -19.27
C ARG A 51 -1.61 11.48 -18.11
N PHE A 52 -0.89 10.75 -17.26
CA PHE A 52 -1.49 10.11 -16.09
C PHE A 52 -1.92 11.14 -15.04
N GLU A 53 -1.12 12.18 -14.83
CA GLU A 53 -1.45 13.30 -13.93
C GLU A 53 -2.69 14.05 -14.43
N LYS A 54 -2.80 14.34 -15.73
CA LYS A 54 -4.01 14.91 -16.33
C LYS A 54 -5.25 14.05 -16.09
N TYR A 55 -5.09 12.73 -16.21
CA TYR A 55 -6.17 11.78 -15.96
C TYR A 55 -6.61 11.75 -14.49
N LEU A 56 -5.67 11.67 -13.56
CA LEU A 56 -5.97 11.69 -12.13
C LEU A 56 -6.56 13.05 -11.68
N ALA A 57 -6.10 14.16 -12.25
CA ALA A 57 -6.66 15.47 -11.99
C ALA A 57 -8.16 15.53 -12.38
N GLU A 58 -8.53 15.00 -13.55
CA GLU A 58 -9.94 14.93 -13.96
C GLU A 58 -10.73 13.96 -13.08
N LEU A 59 -10.16 12.78 -12.79
CA LEU A 59 -10.80 11.77 -11.96
C LEU A 59 -11.05 12.25 -10.53
N SER A 60 -10.15 13.09 -9.99
CA SER A 60 -10.24 13.63 -8.64
C SER A 60 -11.46 14.52 -8.39
N LYS A 61 -12.08 15.06 -9.45
CA LYS A 61 -13.35 15.80 -9.34
C LYS A 61 -14.45 14.93 -8.74
N PHE A 62 -14.40 13.62 -9.02
CA PHE A 62 -15.35 12.66 -8.45
C PHE A 62 -15.23 12.52 -6.93
N ASP A 63 -14.02 12.62 -6.36
CA ASP A 63 -13.86 12.61 -4.89
C ASP A 63 -14.58 13.80 -4.28
N PHE A 64 -14.41 14.99 -4.87
CA PHE A 64 -15.06 16.20 -4.39
C PHE A 64 -16.58 16.13 -4.53
N ASP A 65 -17.09 15.62 -5.66
CA ASP A 65 -18.53 15.43 -5.88
C ASP A 65 -19.12 14.44 -4.87
N THR A 66 -18.44 13.33 -4.61
CA THR A 66 -18.84 12.31 -3.63
C THR A 66 -18.88 12.90 -2.23
N PHE A 67 -17.83 13.63 -1.84
CA PHE A 67 -17.79 14.34 -0.57
C PHE A 67 -18.94 15.35 -0.45
N SER A 68 -19.19 16.13 -1.50
CA SER A 68 -20.23 17.17 -1.51
C SER A 68 -21.63 16.57 -1.37
N GLN A 69 -21.89 15.43 -2.00
CA GLN A 69 -23.14 14.67 -1.84
C GLN A 69 -23.29 14.16 -0.40
N GLN A 70 -22.26 13.53 0.16
CA GLN A 70 -22.29 13.03 1.54
C GLN A 70 -22.47 14.16 2.58
N ALA A 71 -21.76 15.27 2.39
CA ALA A 71 -21.88 16.45 3.25
C ALA A 71 -23.27 17.11 3.11
N GLY A 72 -23.81 17.17 1.90
CA GLY A 72 -25.16 17.64 1.62
C GLY A 72 -26.22 16.79 2.31
N ASP A 73 -26.10 15.46 2.24
CA ASP A 73 -27.00 14.51 2.90
C ASP A 73 -26.95 14.63 4.43
N LEU A 74 -25.76 14.83 5.01
CA LEU A 74 -25.57 15.09 6.44
C LEU A 74 -26.25 16.41 6.85
N LYS A 75 -26.02 17.50 6.11
CA LYS A 75 -26.69 18.79 6.33
C LYS A 75 -28.20 18.68 6.14
N LEU A 76 -28.71 17.87 5.21
CA LEU A 76 -30.14 17.58 5.03
C LEU A 76 -30.73 16.80 6.20
N ARG A 77 -29.96 15.86 6.77
CA ARG A 77 -30.37 15.07 7.94
C ARG A 77 -30.36 15.90 9.22
N GLU A 78 -29.41 16.83 9.35
CA GLU A 78 -29.29 17.77 10.46
C GLU A 78 -30.29 18.94 10.35
N SER A 79 -30.59 19.41 9.14
CA SER A 79 -31.59 20.46 8.89
C SER A 79 -33.03 19.98 9.11
N LYS A 80 -33.29 18.67 9.10
CA LYS A 80 -34.52 18.08 9.66
C LYS A 80 -34.60 18.17 11.20
N LYS A 81 -33.56 18.65 11.89
CA LYS A 81 -33.50 18.90 13.34
C LYS A 81 -33.25 20.35 13.75
N ALA A 82 -32.75 21.23 12.89
CA ALA A 82 -32.72 22.67 13.15
C ALA A 82 -32.45 23.48 11.88
N TYR A 83 -33.14 24.63 11.78
CA TYR A 83 -33.08 25.58 10.69
C TYR A 83 -31.82 26.48 10.79
N ASP A 84 -31.36 26.90 9.61
CA ASP A 84 -30.43 27.99 9.27
C ASP A 84 -28.92 27.78 9.45
N PHE A 85 -28.18 27.76 8.33
CA PHE A 85 -27.31 28.89 7.98
C PHE A 85 -26.84 28.79 6.52
N SER A 86 -27.03 29.87 5.77
CA SER A 86 -26.43 30.09 4.46
C SER A 86 -25.06 30.75 4.61
N GLU A 87 -24.05 30.27 3.87
CA GLU A 87 -23.04 31.15 3.28
C GLU A 87 -22.36 30.47 2.07
N LYS A 88 -22.17 31.27 1.01
CA LYS A 88 -21.71 30.86 -0.31
C LYS A 88 -20.18 30.89 -0.38
N TYR A 89 -19.58 29.77 -0.80
CA TYR A 89 -18.24 29.62 -1.40
C TYR A 89 -17.08 30.42 -0.76
N SER A 90 -16.49 29.81 0.28
CA SER A 90 -15.04 29.82 0.63
C SER A 90 -14.73 28.72 1.68
N ASP A 91 -15.77 28.18 2.33
CA ASP A 91 -15.69 27.16 3.37
C ASP A 91 -15.66 25.69 2.90
N GLU A 92 -16.20 25.36 1.72
CA GLU A 92 -16.33 23.94 1.30
C GLU A 92 -14.99 23.30 0.92
N ASP A 93 -14.11 24.04 0.23
CA ASP A 93 -12.75 23.57 -0.05
C ASP A 93 -11.94 23.42 1.25
N THR A 94 -12.17 24.32 2.22
CA THR A 94 -11.59 24.21 3.57
C THR A 94 -12.13 22.99 4.31
N LEU A 95 -13.42 22.67 4.17
CA LEU A 95 -14.05 21.51 4.80
C LEU A 95 -13.60 20.20 4.17
N TYR A 96 -13.51 20.13 2.84
CA TYR A 96 -12.99 18.98 2.12
C TYR A 96 -11.53 18.70 2.51
N ASN A 97 -10.70 19.74 2.57
CA ASN A 97 -9.33 19.61 3.04
C ASN A 97 -9.25 19.16 4.52
N LYS A 98 -10.17 19.59 5.39
CA LYS A 98 -10.27 19.08 6.77
C LYS A 98 -10.69 17.61 6.80
N TYR A 99 -11.67 17.22 5.98
CA TYR A 99 -12.14 15.84 5.85
C TYR A 99 -11.01 14.89 5.41
N LYS A 100 -10.26 15.27 4.37
CA LYS A 100 -9.07 14.52 3.92
C LYS A 100 -8.01 14.44 5.01
N ARG A 101 -7.68 15.55 5.67
CA ARG A 101 -6.71 15.55 6.79
C ARG A 101 -7.13 14.58 7.90
N ASN A 102 -8.40 14.56 8.27
CA ASN A 102 -8.91 13.63 9.25
C ASN A 102 -8.73 12.17 8.80
N TYR A 103 -8.95 11.86 7.52
CA TYR A 103 -8.66 10.53 6.97
C TYR A 103 -7.17 10.16 7.14
N TYR A 104 -6.24 11.02 6.73
CA TYR A 104 -4.80 10.75 6.88
C TYR A 104 -4.38 10.57 8.36
N MET A 105 -4.94 11.36 9.27
CA MET A 105 -4.62 11.25 10.70
C MET A 105 -5.23 10.01 11.35
N THR A 106 -6.46 9.64 10.99
CA THR A 106 -7.20 8.55 11.65
C THR A 106 -6.92 7.18 11.06
N LYS A 107 -6.88 7.07 9.73
CA LYS A 107 -6.65 5.81 9.00
C LYS A 107 -5.16 5.53 8.85
N MET A 108 -4.41 6.50 8.34
CA MET A 108 -2.96 6.33 8.10
C MET A 108 -2.08 6.69 9.31
N LYS A 109 -2.67 7.13 10.43
CA LYS A 109 -1.99 7.41 11.71
C LYS A 109 -0.89 8.47 11.62
N TYR A 110 -0.98 9.41 10.69
CA TYR A 110 -0.07 10.55 10.64
C TYR A 110 -0.36 11.53 11.79
N GLU A 111 0.66 11.89 12.57
CA GLU A 111 0.56 12.95 13.58
C GLU A 111 0.32 14.32 12.92
N HIS A 112 1.02 14.56 11.81
CA HIS A 112 0.95 15.81 11.05
C HIS A 112 0.89 15.52 9.56
N VAL A 113 -0.13 16.07 8.89
CA VAL A 113 -0.31 15.94 7.44
C VAL A 113 0.37 17.12 6.76
N THR A 114 1.66 16.98 6.47
CA THR A 114 2.47 17.99 5.79
C THR A 114 2.46 17.79 4.27
N PRO A 115 2.85 18.79 3.47
CA PRO A 115 3.00 18.62 2.02
C PRO A 115 3.98 17.50 1.63
N GLU A 116 5.01 17.25 2.43
CA GLU A 116 5.98 16.18 2.22
C GLU A 116 5.33 14.79 2.39
N VAL A 117 4.48 14.63 3.42
CA VAL A 117 3.70 13.40 3.62
C VAL A 117 2.79 13.13 2.41
N LEU A 118 2.07 14.14 1.93
CA LEU A 118 1.18 13.98 0.78
C LEU A 118 1.96 13.68 -0.51
N ARG A 119 3.14 14.28 -0.68
CA ARG A 119 4.04 13.98 -1.79
C ARG A 119 4.54 12.54 -1.73
N ASP A 120 4.97 12.06 -0.57
CA ASP A 120 5.42 10.69 -0.38
C ASP A 120 4.30 9.68 -0.68
N GLN A 121 3.07 9.95 -0.23
CA GLN A 121 1.89 9.16 -0.58
C GLN A 121 1.64 9.12 -2.09
N ALA A 122 1.67 10.27 -2.76
CA ALA A 122 1.45 10.37 -4.19
C ALA A 122 2.51 9.60 -4.98
N GLU A 123 3.79 9.82 -4.64
CA GLU A 123 4.92 9.13 -5.27
C GLU A 123 4.87 7.62 -5.02
N GLY A 124 4.61 7.18 -3.80
CA GLY A 124 4.44 5.77 -3.45
C GLY A 124 3.35 5.10 -4.27
N TYR A 125 2.19 5.75 -4.42
CA TYR A 125 1.07 5.21 -5.18
C TYR A 125 1.38 5.14 -6.68
N VAL A 126 1.93 6.20 -7.28
CA VAL A 126 2.31 6.24 -8.71
C VAL A 126 3.40 5.22 -9.02
N ARG A 127 4.40 5.09 -8.14
CA ARG A 127 5.45 4.06 -8.24
C ARG A 127 4.85 2.66 -8.20
N GLY A 128 3.84 2.42 -7.37
CA GLY A 128 3.11 1.15 -7.34
C GLY A 128 2.38 0.83 -8.63
N ILE A 129 1.66 1.80 -9.23
CA ILE A 129 1.02 1.58 -10.53
C ILE A 129 2.06 1.25 -11.61
N GLN A 130 3.20 1.94 -11.61
CA GLN A 130 4.28 1.61 -12.54
C GLN A 130 4.83 0.22 -12.28
N TRP A 131 5.07 -0.17 -11.02
CA TRP A 131 5.58 -1.49 -10.64
C TRP A 131 4.64 -2.59 -11.15
N ILE A 132 3.33 -2.44 -10.94
CA ILE A 132 2.30 -3.39 -11.39
C ILE A 132 2.31 -3.49 -12.92
N LEU A 133 2.39 -2.37 -13.63
CA LEU A 133 2.44 -2.39 -15.10
C LEU A 133 3.66 -3.14 -15.61
N LEU A 134 4.83 -2.96 -15.00
CA LEU A 134 6.04 -3.73 -15.36
C LEU A 134 5.86 -5.20 -15.06
N TYR A 135 5.33 -5.53 -13.87
CA TYR A 135 5.08 -6.91 -13.46
C TYR A 135 4.28 -7.70 -14.52
N TYR A 136 3.21 -7.10 -15.06
CA TYR A 136 2.38 -7.74 -16.08
C TYR A 136 2.97 -7.73 -17.50
N TYR A 137 3.80 -6.74 -17.86
CA TYR A 137 4.32 -6.58 -19.23
C TYR A 137 5.72 -7.17 -19.44
N GLU A 138 6.57 -7.11 -18.43
CA GLU A 138 8.01 -7.42 -18.50
C GLU A 138 8.49 -8.36 -17.39
N GLY A 139 7.65 -8.63 -16.38
CA GLY A 139 8.03 -9.40 -15.20
C GLY A 139 8.42 -8.50 -14.02
N VAL A 140 8.89 -9.12 -12.94
CA VAL A 140 9.13 -8.43 -11.66
C VAL A 140 10.22 -7.35 -11.81
N PRO A 141 9.88 -6.06 -11.61
CA PRO A 141 10.88 -4.99 -11.70
C PRO A 141 11.66 -4.78 -10.39
N SER A 142 11.12 -5.23 -9.26
CA SER A 142 11.74 -5.18 -7.93
C SER A 142 11.10 -6.21 -7.02
N TRP A 143 11.92 -7.05 -6.40
CA TRP A 143 11.48 -8.05 -5.41
C TRP A 143 11.25 -7.46 -4.01
N SER A 144 11.95 -6.37 -3.68
CA SER A 144 11.91 -5.74 -2.36
C SER A 144 10.95 -4.55 -2.29
N TRP A 145 10.57 -3.96 -3.43
CA TRP A 145 9.60 -2.86 -3.43
C TRP A 145 8.23 -3.33 -2.93
N PHE A 146 7.68 -2.59 -1.98
CA PHE A 146 6.31 -2.72 -1.52
C PHE A 146 5.70 -1.33 -1.29
N TYR A 147 4.37 -1.28 -1.20
CA TYR A 147 3.65 -0.06 -0.86
C TYR A 147 3.51 0.04 0.67
N PRO A 148 4.18 1.01 1.34
CA PRO A 148 4.36 1.00 2.80
C PRO A 148 3.17 1.60 3.58
N HIS A 149 1.96 1.47 3.04
CA HIS A 149 0.74 1.95 3.68
C HIS A 149 -0.42 0.97 3.49
N HIS A 150 -1.26 0.85 4.52
CA HIS A 150 -2.47 0.02 4.46
C HIS A 150 -3.60 0.64 3.62
N TYR A 151 -3.52 1.95 3.35
CA TYR A 151 -4.56 2.70 2.65
C TYR A 151 -3.96 3.50 1.48
N ALA A 152 -4.79 3.84 0.50
CA ALA A 152 -4.40 4.70 -0.61
C ALA A 152 -4.68 6.18 -0.29
N PRO A 153 -3.92 7.13 -0.87
CA PRO A 153 -4.26 8.55 -0.79
C PRO A 153 -5.55 8.88 -1.53
N TYR A 154 -6.13 10.05 -1.27
CA TYR A 154 -7.18 10.60 -2.12
C TYR A 154 -6.64 10.95 -3.50
N MET A 155 -7.46 10.81 -4.55
CA MET A 155 -7.03 11.10 -5.93
C MET A 155 -6.61 12.55 -6.10
N SER A 156 -7.29 13.47 -5.40
CA SER A 156 -6.96 14.89 -5.40
C SER A 156 -5.59 15.24 -4.79
N ASP A 157 -5.00 14.33 -4.02
CA ASP A 157 -3.66 14.49 -3.43
C ASP A 157 -2.56 13.75 -4.23
N VAL A 158 -2.92 12.87 -5.17
CA VAL A 158 -1.99 12.24 -6.11
C VAL A 158 -1.76 13.20 -7.29
N LYS A 159 -0.84 14.16 -7.09
CA LYS A 159 -0.50 15.22 -8.06
C LYS A 159 0.98 15.59 -8.00
N ASP A 160 1.41 16.46 -8.91
CA ASP A 160 2.78 16.99 -8.98
C ASP A 160 3.85 15.90 -9.15
N PHE A 161 3.55 14.84 -9.91
CA PHE A 161 4.41 13.68 -10.13
C PHE A 161 4.85 13.50 -11.59
N LYS A 162 4.46 14.39 -12.51
CA LYS A 162 4.83 14.32 -13.93
C LYS A 162 6.35 14.22 -14.19
N ASP A 163 7.16 14.81 -13.32
CA ASP A 163 8.63 14.87 -13.42
C ASP A 163 9.32 13.83 -12.51
N MET A 164 8.56 12.92 -11.91
CA MET A 164 9.06 11.91 -10.99
C MET A 164 9.95 10.88 -11.71
N SER A 165 11.03 10.46 -11.06
CA SER A 165 11.86 9.34 -11.53
C SER A 165 11.29 8.00 -11.06
N LEU A 166 10.97 7.13 -12.02
CA LEU A 166 10.49 5.78 -11.78
C LEU A 166 11.61 4.78 -12.03
N THR A 167 12.43 4.58 -10.99
CA THR A 167 13.52 3.59 -11.00
C THR A 167 13.23 2.51 -9.96
N PHE A 168 13.61 1.28 -10.29
CA PHE A 168 13.43 0.11 -9.45
C PHE A 168 14.77 -0.61 -9.34
N ASP A 169 15.13 -0.99 -8.11
CA ASP A 169 16.20 -1.94 -7.88
C ASP A 169 15.59 -3.34 -7.93
N LEU A 170 16.15 -4.23 -8.76
CA LEU A 170 15.58 -5.57 -8.93
C LEU A 170 15.61 -6.33 -7.59
N GLY A 171 16.66 -6.17 -6.80
CA GLY A 171 16.89 -6.96 -5.60
C GLY A 171 16.96 -8.46 -5.89
N THR A 172 16.77 -9.26 -4.86
CA THR A 172 16.69 -10.72 -4.94
C THR A 172 15.44 -11.22 -4.23
N PRO A 173 14.80 -12.29 -4.71
CA PRO A 173 13.71 -12.90 -3.98
C PRO A 173 14.20 -13.46 -2.63
N PHE A 174 13.34 -13.40 -1.61
CA PHE A 174 13.56 -14.11 -0.36
C PHE A 174 13.77 -15.61 -0.59
N LEU A 175 14.65 -16.22 0.20
CA LEU A 175 14.74 -17.67 0.29
C LEU A 175 13.45 -18.24 0.90
N PRO A 176 13.12 -19.52 0.67
CA PRO A 176 11.85 -20.09 1.12
C PRO A 176 11.55 -19.89 2.60
N PHE A 177 12.53 -20.06 3.49
CA PHE A 177 12.32 -19.85 4.93
C PHE A 177 12.26 -18.38 5.33
N GLU A 178 12.96 -17.50 4.61
CA GLU A 178 12.86 -16.04 4.83
C GLU A 178 11.46 -15.56 4.46
N GLN A 179 10.92 -16.03 3.33
CA GLN A 179 9.55 -15.76 2.91
C GLN A 179 8.52 -16.33 3.90
N LEU A 180 8.71 -17.56 4.38
CA LEU A 180 7.79 -18.14 5.36
C LEU A 180 7.81 -17.36 6.68
N MET A 181 8.97 -16.88 7.13
CA MET A 181 9.08 -15.99 8.28
C MET A 181 8.38 -14.64 8.01
N ALA A 182 8.45 -14.13 6.79
CA ALA A 182 7.81 -12.86 6.43
C ALA A 182 6.27 -12.95 6.31
N VAL A 183 5.72 -14.14 6.04
CA VAL A 183 4.29 -14.31 5.72
C VAL A 183 3.51 -15.03 6.82
N LEU A 184 4.11 -16.00 7.50
CA LEU A 184 3.38 -16.84 8.44
C LEU A 184 3.10 -16.11 9.76
N PRO A 185 1.89 -16.27 10.34
CA PRO A 185 1.66 -15.89 11.73
C PRO A 185 2.37 -16.87 12.69
N ALA A 186 2.66 -16.43 13.91
CA ALA A 186 3.27 -17.26 14.95
C ALA A 186 2.51 -18.58 15.24
N ALA A 187 1.19 -18.59 15.01
CA ALA A 187 0.36 -19.79 15.14
C ALA A 187 0.76 -20.94 14.18
N SER A 188 1.42 -20.62 13.06
CA SER A 188 1.86 -21.59 12.04
C SER A 188 3.36 -21.88 12.10
N LYS A 189 4.03 -21.56 13.22
CA LYS A 189 5.47 -21.76 13.40
C LYS A 189 5.96 -23.18 13.13
N ASP A 190 5.11 -24.19 13.30
CA ASP A 190 5.49 -25.60 13.17
C ASP A 190 5.87 -25.96 11.72
N LEU A 191 5.55 -25.10 10.75
CA LEU A 191 5.99 -25.18 9.35
C LEU A 191 7.46 -24.74 9.16
N LEU A 192 8.08 -24.15 10.18
CA LEU A 192 9.45 -23.65 10.14
C LEU A 192 10.41 -24.56 10.93
N PRO A 193 11.70 -24.61 10.55
CA PRO A 193 12.74 -25.22 11.35
C PRO A 193 12.75 -24.74 12.82
N PRO A 194 13.00 -25.63 13.80
CA PRO A 194 12.97 -25.30 15.22
C PRO A 194 13.73 -24.02 15.64
N PRO A 195 14.92 -23.70 15.07
CA PRO A 195 15.64 -22.47 15.44
C PRO A 195 14.82 -21.19 15.18
N TYR A 196 14.05 -21.15 14.10
CA TYR A 196 13.31 -19.95 13.70
C TYR A 196 11.99 -19.79 14.47
N GLN A 197 11.41 -20.88 14.96
CA GLN A 197 10.17 -20.84 15.74
C GLN A 197 10.27 -19.94 16.98
N SER A 198 11.46 -19.90 17.60
CA SER A 198 11.70 -19.07 18.78
C SER A 198 11.65 -17.56 18.46
N LEU A 199 11.98 -17.17 17.23
CA LEU A 199 11.92 -15.77 16.79
C LEU A 199 10.50 -15.22 16.73
N MET A 200 9.49 -16.08 16.58
CA MET A 200 8.08 -15.67 16.44
C MET A 200 7.31 -15.62 17.77
N ILE A 201 7.87 -16.15 18.86
CA ILE A 201 7.15 -16.32 20.14
C ILE A 201 7.88 -15.72 21.33
N ASN A 202 9.20 -15.73 21.32
CA ASN A 202 9.96 -15.27 22.47
C ASN A 202 9.89 -13.74 22.55
N ASP A 203 9.47 -13.20 23.68
CA ASP A 203 9.44 -11.76 23.96
C ASP A 203 10.82 -11.09 23.83
N SER A 204 11.91 -11.87 23.96
CA SER A 204 13.28 -11.40 23.76
C SER A 204 13.74 -11.41 22.29
N SER A 205 12.90 -11.86 21.36
CA SER A 205 13.25 -11.90 19.93
C SER A 205 13.37 -10.48 19.38
N PRO A 206 14.41 -10.19 18.56
CA PRO A 206 14.60 -8.87 17.96
C PRO A 206 13.54 -8.51 16.91
N VAL A 207 12.66 -9.44 16.56
CA VAL A 207 11.61 -9.30 15.55
C VAL A 207 10.23 -9.73 16.08
N ILE A 208 10.06 -9.83 17.41
CA ILE A 208 8.77 -10.23 18.01
C ILE A 208 7.64 -9.26 17.66
N ASP A 209 7.96 -7.99 17.44
CA ASP A 209 7.02 -6.94 17.02
C ASP A 209 6.35 -7.25 15.68
N PHE A 210 6.94 -8.10 14.83
CA PHE A 210 6.34 -8.50 13.55
C PHE A 210 5.20 -9.53 13.71
N TYR A 211 5.07 -10.16 14.87
CA TYR A 211 4.11 -11.26 15.10
C TYR A 211 3.13 -10.94 16.24
N PRO A 212 2.30 -9.90 16.10
CA PRO A 212 1.37 -9.52 17.15
C PRO A 212 0.33 -10.62 17.39
N PRO A 213 0.06 -11.02 18.65
CA PRO A 213 -0.95 -12.03 18.96
C PRO A 213 -2.38 -11.52 18.72
N GLN A 214 -2.56 -10.20 18.71
CA GLN A 214 -3.81 -9.50 18.42
C GLN A 214 -3.49 -8.32 17.51
N PHE A 215 -4.29 -8.13 16.48
CA PHE A 215 -4.15 -7.02 15.53
C PHE A 215 -5.52 -6.39 15.26
N GLU A 216 -5.51 -5.11 14.88
CA GLU A 216 -6.72 -4.39 14.54
C GLU A 216 -7.16 -4.73 13.11
N THR A 217 -8.47 -4.75 12.88
CA THR A 217 -9.05 -4.86 11.55
C THR A 217 -9.99 -3.69 11.31
N ASP A 218 -9.97 -3.15 10.09
CA ASP A 218 -10.81 -2.02 9.69
C ASP A 218 -11.64 -2.40 8.47
N LEU A 219 -12.96 -2.51 8.64
CA LEU A 219 -13.89 -2.78 7.54
C LEU A 219 -13.84 -1.70 6.45
N ASN A 220 -13.43 -0.47 6.77
CA ASN A 220 -13.26 0.63 5.82
C ASN A 220 -14.44 0.82 4.84
N GLY A 221 -15.67 0.67 5.33
CA GLY A 221 -16.90 0.80 4.53
C GLY A 221 -17.35 -0.47 3.79
N LYS A 222 -16.60 -1.57 3.92
CA LYS A 222 -16.97 -2.90 3.41
C LYS A 222 -17.94 -3.60 4.35
N GLN A 223 -18.69 -4.55 3.79
CA GLN A 223 -19.69 -5.31 4.55
C GLN A 223 -19.15 -6.63 5.07
N GLN A 224 -18.14 -7.19 4.42
CA GLN A 224 -17.61 -8.51 4.74
C GLN A 224 -16.28 -8.40 5.48
N ASP A 225 -16.12 -9.17 6.55
CA ASP A 225 -14.91 -9.15 7.37
C ASP A 225 -13.64 -9.56 6.59
N TRP A 226 -13.78 -10.41 5.56
CA TRP A 226 -12.67 -10.83 4.71
C TRP A 226 -12.18 -9.72 3.76
N GLU A 227 -12.94 -8.64 3.59
CA GLU A 227 -12.52 -7.43 2.88
C GLU A 227 -11.88 -6.40 3.82
N ALA A 228 -11.85 -6.66 5.13
CA ALA A 228 -11.30 -5.73 6.10
C ALA A 228 -9.79 -5.57 5.91
N VAL A 229 -9.33 -4.34 6.12
CA VAL A 229 -7.91 -4.02 6.14
C VAL A 229 -7.33 -4.57 7.45
N VAL A 230 -6.36 -5.47 7.33
CA VAL A 230 -5.62 -6.05 8.46
C VAL A 230 -4.45 -5.13 8.80
N LEU A 231 -4.46 -4.56 10.00
CA LEU A 231 -3.45 -3.60 10.43
C LEU A 231 -2.35 -4.31 11.21
N ILE A 232 -1.35 -4.78 10.46
CA ILE A 232 -0.14 -5.41 10.98
C ILE A 232 1.10 -4.56 10.65
N PRO A 233 2.14 -4.60 11.47
CA PRO A 233 3.37 -3.88 11.15
C PRO A 233 4.01 -4.45 9.89
N PHE A 234 4.53 -3.56 9.03
CA PHE A 234 5.34 -3.98 7.89
C PHE A 234 6.71 -4.47 8.40
N ILE A 235 7.17 -5.57 7.80
CA ILE A 235 8.44 -6.19 8.16
C ILE A 235 9.59 -5.36 7.62
N ASP A 236 10.57 -5.09 8.50
CA ASP A 236 11.86 -4.59 8.08
C ASP A 236 12.72 -5.77 7.60
N GLU A 237 12.99 -5.79 6.29
CA GLU A 237 13.75 -6.84 5.62
C GLU A 237 15.12 -7.08 6.29
N ASN A 238 15.86 -6.02 6.61
CA ASN A 238 17.20 -6.14 7.16
C ASN A 238 17.17 -6.74 8.57
N ARG A 239 16.25 -6.26 9.42
CA ARG A 239 16.07 -6.80 10.78
C ARG A 239 15.68 -8.27 10.74
N LEU A 240 14.79 -8.66 9.81
CA LEU A 240 14.36 -10.05 9.67
C LEU A 240 15.52 -10.95 9.24
N LEU A 241 16.25 -10.58 8.19
CA LEU A 241 17.36 -11.36 7.66
C LEU A 241 18.49 -11.50 8.69
N GLU A 242 18.80 -10.43 9.44
CA GLU A 242 19.79 -10.48 10.52
C GLU A 242 19.38 -11.45 11.65
N ALA A 243 18.10 -11.45 12.03
CA ALA A 243 17.56 -12.36 13.03
C ALA A 243 17.60 -13.82 12.57
N ILE A 244 17.22 -14.10 11.33
CA ILE A 244 17.26 -15.44 10.72
C ILE A 244 18.70 -15.96 10.68
N ARG A 245 19.64 -15.12 10.22
CA ARG A 245 21.07 -15.48 10.16
C ARG A 245 21.63 -15.79 11.54
N SER A 246 21.29 -14.98 12.55
CA SER A 246 21.73 -15.18 13.93
C SER A 246 21.20 -16.49 14.52
N ALA A 247 19.91 -16.78 14.30
CA ALA A 247 19.28 -18.02 14.76
C ALA A 247 19.88 -19.25 14.07
N TYR A 248 20.20 -19.16 12.78
CA TYR A 248 20.88 -20.20 12.04
C TYR A 248 22.24 -20.50 12.67
N ILE A 249 23.11 -19.50 12.84
CA ILE A 249 24.46 -19.68 13.42
C ILE A 249 24.41 -20.31 14.82
N MET A 250 23.50 -19.87 15.68
CA MET A 250 23.35 -20.42 17.02
C MET A 250 23.03 -21.92 17.01
N CYS A 251 22.20 -22.37 16.07
CA CYS A 251 21.90 -23.79 15.90
C CYS A 251 23.14 -24.61 15.47
N PHE A 252 24.01 -24.07 14.62
CA PHE A 252 25.26 -24.76 14.23
C PHE A 252 26.25 -24.90 15.38
N ILE A 253 26.28 -23.94 16.30
CA ILE A 253 27.21 -23.96 17.43
C ILE A 253 26.73 -24.95 18.51
N THR A 254 25.43 -25.10 18.70
CA THR A 254 24.86 -25.95 19.77
C THR A 254 24.68 -27.41 19.39
N GLU A 255 24.54 -27.76 18.10
CA GLU A 255 24.38 -29.15 17.63
C GLU A 255 25.32 -29.54 16.46
N PRO A 256 26.64 -29.67 16.69
CA PRO A 256 27.60 -30.04 15.64
C PRO A 256 27.51 -31.53 15.19
N SER A 257 26.76 -32.38 15.88
CA SER A 257 26.84 -33.85 15.78
C SER A 257 25.84 -34.51 14.81
N SER A 258 25.00 -33.75 14.11
CA SER A 258 23.90 -34.31 13.30
C SER A 258 24.01 -34.02 11.79
N ARG A 259 25.21 -33.91 11.19
CA ARG A 259 25.32 -33.70 9.73
C ARG A 259 26.45 -34.46 9.05
N SER A 260 26.26 -35.76 8.88
CA SER A 260 26.68 -36.48 7.68
C SER A 260 25.44 -36.74 6.82
N HIS A 261 25.00 -35.74 6.04
CA HIS A 261 24.30 -35.86 4.76
C HIS A 261 23.45 -34.61 4.49
N GLN A 262 23.75 -33.99 3.34
CA GLN A 262 22.88 -33.15 2.53
C GLN A 262 22.40 -31.83 3.16
N GLU A 263 23.19 -30.77 2.92
CA GLU A 263 22.79 -29.62 2.08
C GLU A 263 23.86 -28.53 2.21
N SER A 264 24.71 -28.44 1.19
CA SER A 264 25.64 -27.34 0.99
C SER A 264 24.90 -26.21 0.26
N VAL A 265 24.61 -25.11 0.95
CA VAL A 265 24.39 -23.82 0.31
C VAL A 265 25.74 -23.09 0.29
N PRO A 266 26.17 -22.48 -0.83
CA PRO A 266 27.46 -21.83 -0.90
C PRO A 266 27.43 -20.55 -0.08
N LEU A 267 28.34 -20.44 0.89
CA LEU A 267 28.74 -19.15 1.42
C LEU A 267 29.27 -18.32 0.24
N ALA A 268 28.63 -17.18 -0.03
CA ALA A 268 29.16 -16.20 -0.95
C ALA A 268 30.49 -15.68 -0.38
N ASP A 269 31.60 -16.16 -0.94
CA ASP A 269 32.92 -15.59 -0.71
C ASP A 269 32.95 -14.18 -1.33
N GLY A 270 32.96 -13.18 -0.45
CA GLY A 270 33.47 -11.86 -0.78
C GLY A 270 34.98 -11.84 -0.60
N GLY A 271 35.70 -11.42 -1.64
CA GLY A 271 37.07 -10.91 -1.52
C GLY A 271 38.13 -11.69 -2.29
N GLY A 272 38.56 -11.11 -3.41
CA GLY A 272 39.71 -11.53 -4.22
C GLY A 272 39.72 -10.83 -5.56
#